data_AF-A0A067P928-F1
#
_entry.id   AF-A0A067P928-F1
#
_cell.length_a   1.000
_cell.length_b   1.000
_cell.length_c   1.000
_cell.angle_alpha   90.00
_cell.angle_beta   90.00
_cell.angle_gamma   90.00
#
_symmetry.space_group_name_H-M   'P 1'
#
loop_
_entity.id
_entity.type
_entity.pdbx_description
1 polymer ?
#
loop_
_entity_poly.entity_id
_entity_poly.type
_entity_poly.pdbx_seq_one_letter_code
_entity_poly.pdbx_strand_id
1 'polypeptide(L)'
;MKSPLTVLALLPIQCLAQYSLVRDYSGSGFFDEWNFFGNADNLTSGDLFYLDRSAAASQKLAFVNDAGNAVVRVDNFTNVALNDKRNSIRVESKDLYDIGSLWIIDAV
;
A
#
# COMPACT_ATOMS: atom_id res chain seq x y z
N MET A 1 64.86 -25.97 -10.66
CA MET A 1 63.73 -25.18 -11.19
C MET A 1 62.48 -25.58 -10.42
N LYS A 2 61.95 -24.73 -9.54
CA LYS A 2 60.74 -25.00 -8.75
C LYS A 2 59.62 -24.13 -9.30
N SER A 3 58.61 -24.70 -9.93
CA SER A 3 57.43 -23.97 -10.38
C SER A 3 56.52 -23.69 -9.19
N PRO A 4 55.98 -22.47 -9.02
CA PRO A 4 54.96 -22.25 -8.01
C PRO A 4 53.61 -22.79 -8.52
N LEU A 5 52.94 -23.56 -7.66
CA LEU A 5 51.58 -24.03 -7.89
C LEU A 5 50.62 -22.91 -7.48
N THR A 6 49.93 -22.28 -8.43
CA THR A 6 48.92 -21.25 -8.13
C THR A 6 47.59 -21.94 -7.84
N VAL A 7 47.14 -21.86 -6.58
CA VAL A 7 45.80 -22.30 -6.17
C VAL A 7 44.82 -21.18 -6.48
N LEU A 8 43.85 -21.44 -7.37
CA LEU A 8 42.75 -20.53 -7.64
C LEU A 8 41.68 -20.74 -6.57
N ALA A 9 41.56 -19.80 -5.62
CA ALA A 9 40.52 -19.84 -4.61
C ALA A 9 39.16 -19.51 -5.26
N LEU A 10 38.23 -20.47 -5.26
CA LEU A 10 36.85 -20.25 -5.65
C LEU A 10 36.14 -19.51 -4.52
N LEU A 11 36.00 -18.19 -4.64
CA LEU A 11 35.22 -17.40 -3.69
C LEU A 11 33.74 -17.81 -3.82
N PRO A 12 33.03 -18.07 -2.71
CA PRO A 12 31.59 -18.30 -2.78
C PRO A 12 30.93 -17.06 -3.36
N ILE A 13 30.20 -17.22 -4.46
CA ILE A 13 29.32 -16.17 -4.98
C ILE A 13 28.25 -15.97 -3.92
N GLN A 14 28.40 -14.91 -3.10
CA GLN A 14 27.34 -14.50 -2.21
C GLN A 14 26.20 -13.99 -3.10
N CYS A 15 25.14 -14.79 -3.24
CA CYS A 15 23.88 -14.30 -3.74
C CYS A 15 23.31 -13.41 -2.63
N LEU A 16 23.71 -12.13 -2.64
CA LEU A 16 22.96 -11.12 -1.93
C LEU A 16 21.61 -11.05 -2.64
N ALA A 17 20.56 -11.55 -1.99
CA ALA A 17 19.19 -11.24 -2.37
C ALA A 17 19.01 -9.72 -2.19
N GLN A 18 19.43 -8.97 -3.20
CA GLN A 18 19.39 -7.52 -3.18
C GLN A 18 18.01 -7.12 -3.69
N TYR A 19 17.13 -6.76 -2.77
CA TYR A 19 15.89 -6.10 -3.13
C TYR A 19 16.22 -4.70 -3.67
N SER A 20 15.72 -4.40 -4.85
CA SER A 20 15.67 -3.04 -5.38
C SER A 20 14.27 -2.46 -5.13
N LEU A 21 14.20 -1.17 -4.80
CA LEU A 21 12.93 -0.47 -4.70
C LEU A 21 12.24 -0.45 -6.08
N VAL A 22 11.04 -1.02 -6.17
CA VAL A 22 10.26 -1.06 -7.42
C VAL A 22 9.11 -0.05 -7.43
N ARG A 23 8.60 0.34 -6.25
CA ARG A 23 7.58 1.36 -6.10
C ARG A 23 7.73 2.03 -4.73
N ASP A 24 7.58 3.35 -4.72
CA ASP A 24 7.39 4.16 -3.52
C ASP A 24 6.00 4.80 -3.59
N TYR A 25 5.16 4.52 -2.59
CA TYR A 25 3.85 5.16 -2.44
C TYR A 25 4.00 6.25 -1.37
N SER A 26 4.28 7.47 -1.80
CA SER A 26 4.54 8.58 -0.88
C SER A 26 4.11 9.94 -1.45
N GLY A 27 4.10 10.95 -0.59
CA GLY A 27 3.82 12.34 -0.97
C GLY A 27 2.35 12.62 -1.30
N SER A 28 2.10 13.81 -1.85
CA SER A 28 0.74 14.29 -2.18
C SER A 28 0.01 13.42 -3.19
N GLY A 29 0.77 12.73 -4.05
CA GLY A 29 0.27 11.80 -5.05
C GLY A 29 -0.01 10.39 -4.55
N PHE A 30 0.11 10.11 -3.23
CA PHE A 30 -0.07 8.75 -2.68
C PHE A 30 -1.32 8.05 -3.23
N PHE A 31 -2.47 8.73 -3.21
CA PHE A 31 -3.76 8.18 -3.64
C PHE A 31 -3.98 8.19 -5.17
N ASP A 32 -3.05 8.72 -5.97
CA ASP A 32 -3.12 8.63 -7.43
C ASP A 32 -2.86 7.21 -7.94
N GLU A 33 -2.16 6.39 -7.15
CA GLU A 33 -1.76 5.03 -7.53
C GLU A 33 -2.77 3.95 -7.05
N TRP A 34 -3.93 4.37 -6.56
CA TRP A 34 -4.95 3.48 -6.01
C TRP A 34 -6.30 3.63 -6.70
N ASN A 35 -6.98 2.51 -6.92
CA ASN A 35 -8.37 2.45 -7.32
C ASN A 35 -9.26 2.45 -6.07
N PHE A 36 -10.30 3.29 -6.06
CA PHE A 36 -11.30 3.34 -4.99
C PHE A 36 -12.53 2.54 -5.41
N PHE A 37 -13.00 1.67 -4.54
CA PHE A 37 -14.08 0.73 -4.89
C PHE A 37 -15.42 1.40 -5.18
N GLY A 38 -15.83 2.40 -4.38
CA GLY A 38 -17.00 3.23 -4.69
C GLY A 38 -18.37 2.52 -4.65
N ASN A 39 -18.54 1.49 -3.81
CA ASN A 39 -19.80 0.76 -3.72
C ASN A 39 -20.03 0.15 -2.32
N ALA A 40 -21.24 -0.35 -2.07
CA ALA A 40 -21.53 -1.21 -0.93
C ALA A 40 -20.68 -2.50 -0.98
N ASP A 41 -20.31 -3.02 0.19
CA ASP A 41 -19.46 -4.19 0.26
C ASP A 41 -20.07 -5.41 -0.47
N ASN A 42 -19.23 -6.08 -1.25
CA ASN A 42 -19.59 -7.23 -2.08
C ASN A 42 -18.83 -8.51 -1.73
N LEU A 43 -17.90 -8.47 -0.77
CA LEU A 43 -17.07 -9.63 -0.42
C LEU A 43 -17.39 -10.22 0.94
N THR A 44 -17.68 -9.40 1.95
CA THR A 44 -17.78 -9.85 3.34
C THR A 44 -19.13 -9.56 4.00
N SER A 45 -20.08 -8.99 3.24
CA SER A 45 -21.40 -8.58 3.72
C SER A 45 -21.34 -7.58 4.89
N GLY A 46 -20.34 -6.69 4.88
CA GLY A 46 -20.17 -5.64 5.88
C GLY A 46 -21.26 -4.55 5.82
N ASP A 47 -21.59 -3.98 6.98
CA ASP A 47 -22.58 -2.88 7.07
C ASP A 47 -21.94 -1.50 6.88
N LEU A 48 -21.41 -1.28 5.68
CA LEU A 48 -20.69 -0.07 5.31
C LEU A 48 -20.84 0.24 3.82
N PHE A 49 -20.55 1.48 3.45
CA PHE A 49 -20.47 1.92 2.07
C PHE A 49 -19.05 2.42 1.79
N TYR A 50 -18.37 1.84 0.80
CA TYR A 50 -17.05 2.31 0.40
C TYR A 50 -17.19 3.48 -0.56
N LEU A 51 -16.63 4.63 -0.19
CA LEU A 51 -16.69 5.83 -1.02
C LEU A 51 -15.76 5.73 -2.23
N ASP A 52 -16.11 6.46 -3.29
CA ASP A 52 -15.17 6.78 -4.36
C ASP A 52 -14.09 7.77 -3.88
N ARG A 53 -13.09 8.03 -4.72
CA ARG A 53 -11.95 8.88 -4.37
C ARG A 53 -12.36 10.32 -4.03
N SER A 54 -13.29 10.90 -4.78
CA SER A 54 -13.69 12.30 -4.61
C SER A 54 -14.47 12.47 -3.31
N ALA A 55 -15.45 11.59 -3.06
CA ALA A 55 -16.22 11.60 -1.83
C ALA A 55 -15.34 11.30 -0.60
N ALA A 56 -14.41 10.34 -0.70
CA ALA A 56 -13.47 10.02 0.37
C ALA A 56 -12.55 11.21 0.73
N ALA A 57 -12.05 11.94 -0.27
CA ALA A 57 -11.24 13.13 -0.04
C ALA A 57 -12.07 14.27 0.59
N SER A 58 -13.29 14.49 0.07
CA SER A 58 -14.20 15.52 0.59
C SER A 58 -14.61 15.26 2.04
N GLN A 59 -14.86 14.00 2.41
CA GLN A 59 -15.23 13.59 3.76
C GLN A 59 -14.02 13.33 4.67
N LYS A 60 -12.79 13.59 4.19
CA LYS A 60 -11.54 13.34 4.92
C LYS A 60 -11.41 11.89 5.43
N LEU A 61 -11.85 10.92 4.62
CA LEU A 61 -11.63 9.49 4.86
C LEU A 61 -10.36 8.97 4.17
N ALA A 62 -9.94 9.62 3.08
CA ALA A 62 -8.67 9.36 2.39
C ALA A 62 -8.03 10.68 1.95
N PHE A 63 -6.90 11.06 2.55
CA PHE A 63 -6.20 12.29 2.20
C PHE A 63 -4.75 12.27 2.69
N VAL A 64 -3.90 13.12 2.15
CA VAL A 64 -2.54 13.35 2.69
C VAL A 64 -2.61 14.52 3.66
N ASN A 65 -2.12 14.34 4.89
CA ASN A 65 -2.12 15.40 5.90
C ASN A 65 -0.93 16.37 5.68
N ASP A 66 -0.89 17.45 6.46
CA ASP A 66 0.16 18.48 6.34
C ASP A 66 1.57 17.97 6.73
N ALA A 67 1.65 16.84 7.45
CA ALA A 67 2.91 16.17 7.77
C ALA A 67 3.40 15.25 6.64
N GLY A 68 2.63 15.09 5.55
CA GLY A 68 2.97 14.23 4.42
C GLY A 68 2.51 12.77 4.56
N ASN A 69 1.75 12.44 5.60
CA ASN A 69 1.27 11.08 5.84
C ASN A 69 0.00 10.83 5.04
N ALA A 70 -0.08 9.70 4.35
CA ALA A 70 -1.35 9.21 3.81
C ALA A 70 -2.26 8.76 4.96
N VAL A 71 -3.41 9.41 5.09
CA VAL A 71 -4.42 9.11 6.10
C VAL A 71 -5.52 8.29 5.45
N VAL A 72 -5.73 7.08 5.99
CA VAL A 72 -6.84 6.18 5.67
C VAL A 72 -7.66 5.98 6.95
N ARG A 73 -8.93 6.35 6.91
CA ARG A 73 -9.82 6.23 8.09
C ARG A 73 -11.26 5.98 7.70
N VAL A 74 -12.03 5.51 8.68
CA VAL A 74 -13.49 5.38 8.59
C VAL A 74 -14.17 6.65 9.06
N ASP A 75 -15.45 6.81 8.71
CA ASP A 75 -16.29 7.82 9.36
C ASP A 75 -16.49 7.44 10.83
N ASN A 76 -15.84 8.18 11.72
CA ASN A 76 -15.92 8.05 13.17
C ASN A 76 -16.37 9.36 13.83
N PHE A 77 -17.03 10.25 13.08
CA PHE A 77 -17.47 11.56 13.55
C PHE A 77 -18.96 11.81 13.30
N THR A 78 -19.64 10.92 12.56
CA THR A 78 -21.10 10.94 12.41
C THR A 78 -21.79 9.81 13.19
N ASN A 79 -23.06 10.06 13.51
CA ASN A 79 -24.01 9.02 13.89
C ASN A 79 -24.64 8.45 12.62
N VAL A 80 -24.66 7.13 12.49
CA VAL A 80 -25.30 6.43 11.37
C VAL A 80 -26.74 6.15 11.76
N ALA A 81 -27.69 6.60 10.93
CA ALA A 81 -29.11 6.35 11.17
C ALA A 81 -29.44 4.86 11.01
N LEU A 82 -30.55 4.43 11.60
CA LEU A 82 -31.03 3.06 11.43
C LEU A 82 -31.31 2.78 9.93
N ASN A 83 -30.78 1.67 9.43
CA ASN A 83 -30.79 1.24 8.01
C ASN A 83 -29.85 1.99 7.05
N ASP A 84 -29.06 2.95 7.53
CA ASP A 84 -27.96 3.54 6.76
C ASP A 84 -26.64 2.82 7.03
N LYS A 85 -25.68 3.01 6.12
CA LYS A 85 -24.36 2.38 6.18
C LYS A 85 -23.28 3.38 6.59
N ARG A 86 -22.30 2.94 7.38
CA ARG A 86 -21.15 3.78 7.72
C ARG A 86 -20.23 3.95 6.51
N ASN A 87 -19.81 5.17 6.23
CA ASN A 87 -18.84 5.41 5.16
C ASN A 87 -17.44 4.92 5.54
N SER A 88 -16.78 4.27 4.60
CA SER A 88 -15.40 3.79 4.71
C SER A 88 -14.72 3.91 3.33
N ILE A 89 -13.49 3.43 3.22
CA ILE A 89 -12.80 3.28 1.95
C ILE A 89 -12.26 1.86 1.78
N ARG A 90 -12.21 1.41 0.53
CA ARG A 90 -11.47 0.24 0.08
C ARG A 90 -10.65 0.69 -1.12
N VAL A 91 -9.35 0.50 -1.02
CA VAL A 91 -8.39 0.87 -2.05
C VAL A 91 -7.62 -0.34 -2.52
N GLU A 92 -7.32 -0.38 -3.81
CA GLU A 92 -6.55 -1.43 -4.46
C GLU A 92 -5.46 -0.77 -5.29
N SER A 93 -4.22 -1.25 -5.19
CA SER A 93 -3.12 -0.68 -5.98
C SER A 93 -3.42 -0.86 -7.46
N LYS A 94 -3.04 0.13 -8.27
CA LYS A 94 -3.06 -0.01 -9.73
C LYS A 94 -2.00 -0.99 -10.22
N ASP A 95 -0.94 -1.17 -9.43
CA ASP A 95 0.13 -2.11 -9.71
C ASP A 95 -0.18 -3.53 -9.24
N LEU A 96 0.43 -4.47 -9.94
CA LEU A 96 0.55 -5.88 -9.55
C LEU A 96 2.01 -6.20 -9.28
N TYR A 97 2.26 -7.15 -8.39
CA TYR A 97 3.60 -7.51 -7.94
C TYR A 97 3.80 -9.02 -8.00
N ASP A 98 4.94 -9.44 -8.52
CA ASP A 98 5.28 -10.84 -8.64
C ASP A 98 5.58 -11.48 -7.28
N ILE A 99 5.40 -12.80 -7.22
CA ILE A 99 5.77 -13.61 -6.06
C ILE A 99 7.27 -13.40 -5.76
N GLY A 100 7.58 -13.15 -4.49
CA GLY A 100 8.93 -12.81 -4.04
C GLY A 100 9.18 -11.31 -3.87
N SER A 101 8.20 -10.45 -4.20
CA SER A 101 8.26 -9.02 -3.87
C SER A 101 8.19 -8.77 -2.35
N LEU A 102 8.94 -7.77 -1.88
CA LEU A 102 8.92 -7.31 -0.49
C LEU A 102 8.11 -6.01 -0.38
N TRP A 103 7.21 -5.97 0.60
CA TRP A 103 6.39 -4.80 0.93
C TRP A 103 6.75 -4.29 2.31
N ILE A 104 6.95 -2.98 2.42
CA ILE A 104 7.22 -2.31 3.69
C ILE A 104 6.22 -1.17 3.82
N ILE A 105 5.57 -1.10 4.99
CA ILE A 105 4.67 0.00 5.36
C ILE A 105 5.16 0.54 6.70
N ASP A 106 5.40 1.84 6.75
CA ASP A 106 5.64 2.58 7.98
C ASP A 106 4.35 3.33 8.34
N ALA A 107 3.80 3.04 9.52
CA ALA A 107 2.54 3.59 9.99
C ALA A 107 2.72 4.12 11.42
N VAL A 108 2.10 5.28 11.70
CA VAL A 108 2.26 6.06 12.94
C VAL A 108 0.97 6.18 13.74
#